data_AF-A0A484LAN8-F1
#
_entry.id   AF-A0A484LAN8-F1
#
_cell.length_a   1.000
_cell.length_b   1.000
_cell.length_c   1.000
_cell.angle_alpha   90.00
_cell.angle_beta   90.00
_cell.angle_gamma   90.00
#
_symmetry.space_group_name_H-M   'P 1'
#
loop_
_entity.id
_entity.type
_entity.pdbx_description
1 polymer ?
#
loop_
_entity_poly.entity_id
_entity_poly.type
_entity_poly.pdbx_seq_one_letter_code
_entity_poly.pdbx_strand_id
1 'polypeptide(L)'
;MSELLKRNEDGISTLFYLQKIYPDEGRNFLTRIGRDENTSESDLSNNANDILELRFWASYRGQTLARTVRGMMYYRKALMLQAYLERVAAQDSEAAISQSKATDTQGFELSPEARAQVDLKFTYVVTCQIYGKQKENQKPEAADIALLMQRNEALRVAFIDEVETLIEGKVHKEYFSKLVRADINWKDKEIYSVKLPGNPKLGEGKPENQNHARLIFFL
;
A
#
# COMPACT_ATOMS: atom_id res chain seq x y z
N MET A 1 -18.13 8.70 8.59
CA MET A 1 -18.51 7.53 9.42
C MET A 1 -17.99 6.31 8.69
N SER A 2 -17.08 5.51 9.27
CA SER A 2 -16.41 4.42 8.57
C SER A 2 -17.43 3.36 8.14
N GLU A 3 -17.43 2.94 6.87
CA GLU A 3 -18.31 1.89 6.34
C GLU A 3 -18.31 0.63 7.20
N LEU A 4 -17.20 0.33 7.87
CA LEU A 4 -17.05 -0.80 8.79
C LEU A 4 -18.07 -0.83 9.94
N LEU A 5 -18.55 0.34 10.38
CA LEU A 5 -19.54 0.49 11.46
C LEU A 5 -20.97 0.62 10.93
N LYS A 6 -21.13 0.77 9.61
CA LYS A 6 -22.46 0.86 8.99
C LYS A 6 -23.15 -0.49 9.16
N ARG A 7 -24.34 -0.46 9.74
CA ARG A 7 -25.17 -1.65 9.94
C ARG A 7 -25.89 -2.02 8.64
N ASN A 8 -25.94 -3.31 8.33
CA ASN A 8 -26.77 -3.85 7.25
C ASN A 8 -28.25 -3.92 7.68
N GLU A 9 -29.11 -4.48 6.83
CA GLU A 9 -30.55 -4.67 7.09
C GLU A 9 -30.83 -5.49 8.37
N ASP A 10 -29.92 -6.40 8.74
CA ASP A 10 -29.99 -7.21 9.95
C ASP A 10 -29.41 -6.53 11.20
N GLY A 11 -28.96 -5.27 11.09
CA GLY A 11 -28.34 -4.54 12.19
C GLY A 11 -26.88 -4.91 12.48
N ILE A 12 -26.25 -5.73 11.63
CA ILE A 12 -24.88 -6.23 11.77
C ILE A 12 -23.91 -5.32 11.01
N SER A 13 -22.81 -4.93 11.65
CA SER A 13 -21.73 -4.18 11.02
C SER A 13 -20.65 -5.12 10.46
N THR A 14 -19.92 -4.70 9.43
CA THR A 14 -18.78 -5.46 8.90
C THR A 14 -17.72 -5.70 9.98
N LEU A 15 -17.50 -4.71 10.85
CA LEU A 15 -16.57 -4.85 11.97
C LEU A 15 -16.99 -5.96 12.93
N PHE A 16 -18.26 -5.97 13.35
CA PHE A 16 -18.80 -7.00 14.22
C PHE A 16 -18.65 -8.38 13.60
N TYR A 17 -18.97 -8.51 12.31
CA TYR A 17 -18.79 -9.77 11.58
C TYR A 17 -17.33 -10.24 11.61
N LEU A 18 -16.38 -9.37 11.28
CA LEU A 18 -14.95 -9.68 11.27
C LEU A 18 -14.42 -10.09 12.66
N GLN A 19 -14.85 -9.41 13.72
CA GLN A 19 -14.48 -9.75 15.10
C GLN A 19 -15.04 -11.11 15.53
N LYS A 20 -16.23 -11.48 15.04
CA LYS A 20 -16.84 -12.78 15.32
C LYS A 20 -16.15 -13.94 14.61
N ILE A 21 -15.72 -13.76 13.36
CA ILE A 21 -15.05 -14.82 12.61
C ILE A 21 -13.56 -14.95 12.96
N TYR A 22 -12.91 -13.90 13.46
CA TYR A 22 -11.50 -13.88 13.86
C TYR A 22 -11.29 -13.34 15.28
N PRO A 23 -11.81 -14.02 16.33
CA PRO A 23 -11.77 -13.51 17.70
C PRO A 23 -10.34 -13.31 18.20
N ASP A 24 -9.46 -14.32 18.04
CA ASP A 24 -8.08 -14.26 18.53
C ASP A 24 -7.25 -13.18 17.81
N GLU A 25 -7.46 -13.02 16.52
CA GLU A 25 -6.77 -11.97 15.75
C GLU A 25 -7.28 -10.57 16.07
N GLY A 26 -8.54 -10.45 16.48
CA GLY A 26 -9.13 -9.23 17.02
C GLY A 26 -8.45 -8.82 18.32
N ARG A 27 -8.27 -9.77 19.25
CA ARG A 27 -7.54 -9.54 20.52
C ARG A 27 -6.11 -9.09 20.27
N ASN A 28 -5.37 -9.83 19.45
CA ASN A 28 -3.99 -9.50 19.08
C ASN A 28 -3.88 -8.11 18.43
N PHE A 29 -4.88 -7.70 17.66
CA PHE A 29 -4.94 -6.36 17.08
C PHE A 29 -5.12 -5.29 18.16
N LEU A 30 -6.09 -5.45 19.07
CA LEU A 30 -6.33 -4.51 20.16
C LEU A 30 -5.09 -4.36 21.04
N THR A 31 -4.43 -5.47 21.39
CA THR A 31 -3.15 -5.44 22.12
C THR A 31 -2.09 -4.64 21.39
N ARG A 32 -1.97 -4.78 20.05
CA ARG A 32 -0.98 -4.05 19.26
C ARG A 32 -1.22 -2.54 19.23
N ILE A 33 -2.47 -2.10 19.24
CA ILE A 33 -2.81 -0.67 19.30
C ILE A 33 -2.93 -0.15 20.75
N GLY A 34 -2.57 -0.96 21.75
CA GLY A 34 -2.58 -0.58 23.16
C GLY A 34 -3.98 -0.44 23.76
N ARG A 35 -4.96 -1.17 23.23
CA ARG A 35 -6.36 -1.15 23.67
C ARG A 35 -6.74 -2.48 24.34
N ASP A 36 -7.67 -2.42 25.28
CA ASP A 36 -8.22 -3.59 25.97
C ASP A 36 -9.39 -4.21 25.19
N GLU A 37 -9.70 -5.48 25.44
CA GLU A 37 -10.84 -6.20 24.84
C GLU A 37 -12.20 -5.54 25.17
N ASN A 38 -12.28 -4.82 26.30
CA ASN A 38 -13.49 -4.09 26.71
C ASN A 38 -13.61 -2.69 26.09
N THR A 39 -12.65 -2.28 25.24
CA THR A 39 -12.67 -0.97 24.59
C THR A 39 -13.90 -0.85 23.69
N SER A 40 -14.71 0.19 23.90
CA SER A 40 -15.91 0.40 23.10
C SER A 40 -15.58 0.77 21.65
N GLU A 41 -16.46 0.43 20.70
CA GLU A 41 -16.30 0.85 19.29
C GLU A 41 -16.21 2.37 19.15
N SER A 42 -16.87 3.13 20.05
CA SER A 42 -16.76 4.57 20.14
C SER A 42 -15.35 5.04 20.51
N ASP A 43 -14.65 4.34 21.41
CA ASP A 43 -13.30 4.72 21.82
C ASP A 43 -12.26 4.48 20.73
N LEU A 44 -12.47 3.45 19.90
CA LEU A 44 -11.68 3.21 18.68
C LEU A 44 -11.91 4.30 17.63
N SER A 45 -13.11 4.88 17.59
CA SER A 45 -13.46 5.96 16.67
C SER A 45 -12.95 7.35 17.09
N ASN A 46 -12.51 7.50 18.34
CA ASN A 46 -12.03 8.78 18.88
C ASN A 46 -10.58 9.11 18.46
N ASN A 47 -9.77 8.11 18.10
CA ASN A 47 -8.38 8.31 17.69
C ASN A 47 -8.22 8.04 16.19
N ALA A 48 -7.76 9.05 15.45
CA ALA A 48 -7.55 8.94 14.00
C ALA A 48 -6.56 7.81 13.63
N ASN A 49 -5.53 7.57 14.44
CA ASN A 49 -4.56 6.51 14.17
C ASN A 49 -5.18 5.11 14.35
N ASP A 50 -5.99 4.92 15.40
CA ASP A 50 -6.65 3.64 15.68
C ASP A 50 -7.68 3.32 14.60
N ILE A 51 -8.38 4.33 14.07
CA ILE A 51 -9.25 4.18 12.91
C ILE A 51 -8.47 3.68 11.69
N LEU A 52 -7.30 4.25 11.40
CA LEU A 52 -6.49 3.84 10.26
C LEU A 52 -5.98 2.40 10.40
N GLU A 53 -5.48 2.03 11.58
CA GLU A 53 -5.05 0.67 11.89
C GLU A 53 -6.20 -0.33 11.80
N LEU A 54 -7.40 0.06 12.27
CA LEU A 54 -8.61 -0.76 12.15
C LEU A 54 -9.03 -0.95 10.70
N ARG A 55 -8.96 0.12 9.88
CA ARG A 55 -9.23 0.03 8.44
C ARG A 55 -8.26 -0.93 7.76
N PHE A 56 -6.97 -0.85 8.05
CA PHE A 56 -6.00 -1.82 7.52
C PHE A 56 -6.28 -3.25 7.99
N TRP A 57 -6.57 -3.44 9.27
CA TRP A 57 -6.91 -4.75 9.82
C TRP A 57 -8.10 -5.38 9.09
N ALA A 58 -9.16 -4.61 8.83
CA ALA A 58 -10.30 -5.06 8.06
C ALA A 58 -9.94 -5.32 6.59
N SER A 59 -9.23 -4.40 5.93
CA SER A 59 -8.82 -4.54 4.52
C SER A 59 -7.94 -5.76 4.27
N TYR A 60 -7.05 -6.12 5.20
CA TYR A 60 -6.22 -7.32 5.05
C TYR A 60 -7.01 -8.63 5.07
N ARG A 61 -8.27 -8.61 5.51
CA ARG A 61 -9.17 -9.77 5.57
C ARG A 61 -10.22 -9.75 4.47
N GLY A 62 -10.76 -8.57 4.15
CA GLY A 62 -11.84 -8.43 3.17
C GLY A 62 -11.41 -7.97 1.76
N GLN A 63 -10.23 -7.38 1.60
CA GLN A 63 -9.85 -6.65 0.38
C GLN A 63 -8.62 -7.30 -0.29
N THR A 64 -8.82 -7.77 -1.53
CA THR A 64 -7.82 -8.57 -2.27
C THR A 64 -6.53 -7.81 -2.58
N LEU A 65 -6.61 -6.55 -3.00
CA LEU A 65 -5.46 -5.71 -3.33
C LEU A 65 -4.56 -5.49 -2.09
N ALA A 66 -5.13 -5.05 -0.96
CA ALA A 66 -4.43 -4.81 0.29
C ALA A 66 -3.78 -6.09 0.83
N ARG A 67 -4.49 -7.23 0.76
CA ARG A 67 -3.93 -8.53 1.14
C ARG A 67 -2.76 -8.95 0.24
N THR A 68 -2.88 -8.73 -1.07
CA THR A 68 -1.81 -9.05 -2.04
C THR A 68 -0.60 -8.17 -1.83
N VAL A 69 -0.80 -6.85 -1.72
CA VAL A 69 0.28 -5.89 -1.45
C VAL A 69 0.97 -6.25 -0.14
N ARG A 70 0.23 -6.52 0.94
CA ARG A 70 0.81 -6.93 2.22
C ARG A 70 1.69 -8.18 2.08
N GLY A 71 1.21 -9.21 1.38
CA GLY A 71 1.98 -10.42 1.11
C GLY A 71 3.26 -10.12 0.34
N MET A 72 3.19 -9.30 -0.71
CA MET A 72 4.35 -8.91 -1.50
C MET A 72 5.37 -8.08 -0.70
N MET A 73 4.89 -7.24 0.21
CA MET A 73 5.75 -6.45 1.10
C MET A 73 6.46 -7.30 2.15
N TYR A 74 5.94 -8.48 2.51
CA TYR A 74 6.69 -9.41 3.35
C TYR A 74 7.93 -9.96 2.64
N TYR A 75 7.88 -10.20 1.32
CA TYR A 75 9.08 -10.55 0.57
C TYR A 75 10.11 -9.42 0.61
N ARG A 76 9.67 -8.16 0.50
CA ARG A 76 10.57 -7.01 0.67
C ARG A 76 11.24 -7.03 2.05
N LYS A 77 10.46 -7.20 3.12
CA LYS A 77 10.99 -7.28 4.50
C LYS A 77 11.97 -8.43 4.67
N ALA A 78 11.67 -9.61 4.14
CA ALA A 78 12.55 -10.77 4.20
C ALA A 78 13.89 -10.51 3.47
N LEU A 79 13.85 -9.88 2.29
CA LEU A 79 15.05 -9.49 1.56
C LEU A 79 15.87 -8.42 2.30
N MET A 80 15.20 -7.47 2.98
CA MET A 80 15.90 -6.47 3.79
C MET A 80 16.61 -7.12 4.98
N LEU A 81 15.95 -8.07 5.66
CA LEU A 81 16.56 -8.83 6.75
C LEU A 81 17.75 -9.64 6.25
N GLN A 82 17.62 -10.31 5.10
CA GLN A 82 18.71 -11.06 4.50
C GLN A 82 19.92 -10.15 4.17
N ALA A 83 19.68 -9.04 3.47
CA ALA A 83 20.69 -8.04 3.15
C ALA A 83 21.41 -7.51 4.41
N TYR A 84 20.65 -7.26 5.48
CA TYR A 84 21.20 -6.83 6.76
C TYR A 84 22.11 -7.91 7.40
N LEU A 85 21.65 -9.16 7.44
CA LEU A 85 22.42 -10.28 8.02
C LEU A 85 23.68 -10.61 7.22
N GLU A 86 23.60 -10.62 5.89
CA GLU A 86 24.77 -10.84 5.00
C GLU A 86 25.86 -9.81 5.25
N ARG A 87 25.48 -8.54 5.49
CA ARG A 87 26.42 -7.48 5.84
C ARG A 87 27.05 -7.70 7.23
N VAL A 88 26.25 -7.99 8.25
CA VAL A 88 26.76 -8.24 9.61
C VAL A 88 27.76 -9.39 9.58
N ALA A 89 27.45 -10.48 8.88
CA ALA A 89 28.35 -11.61 8.71
C ALA A 89 29.65 -11.25 7.96
N ALA A 90 29.59 -10.38 6.95
CA ALA A 90 30.77 -9.90 6.24
C ALA A 90 31.65 -8.98 7.09
N GLN A 91 31.06 -8.17 7.97
CA GLN A 91 31.80 -7.29 8.89
C GLN A 91 32.41 -8.05 10.08
N ASP A 92 31.72 -9.08 10.59
CA ASP A 92 32.21 -9.94 11.68
C ASP A 92 33.36 -10.87 11.25
N SER A 93 33.64 -11.00 9.95
CA SER A 93 34.84 -11.70 9.45
C SER A 93 36.13 -10.86 9.59
N GLU A 94 36.04 -9.55 9.81
CA GLU A 94 37.19 -8.64 10.00
C GLU A 94 37.43 -8.24 11.46
N ALA A 95 36.46 -8.43 12.36
CA ALA A 95 36.59 -8.07 13.77
C ALA A 95 36.15 -9.23 14.67
N ALA A 96 37.13 -9.93 15.25
CA ALA A 96 36.88 -10.90 16.29
C ALA A 96 36.19 -10.23 17.51
N ILE A 97 35.06 -10.82 17.91
CA ILE A 97 34.28 -10.65 19.15
C ILE A 97 33.25 -9.51 19.14
N SER A 98 31.97 -9.90 18.94
CA SER A 98 30.82 -9.57 19.82
C SER A 98 29.58 -10.37 19.38
N GLN A 99 29.41 -11.59 19.91
CA GLN A 99 28.23 -12.47 19.69
C GLN A 99 26.88 -11.87 20.19
N SER A 100 26.85 -10.63 20.68
CA SER A 100 25.65 -9.96 21.20
C SER A 100 24.86 -9.16 20.16
N LYS A 101 25.40 -8.90 18.95
CA LYS A 101 24.68 -8.19 17.88
C LYS A 101 23.90 -9.09 16.93
N ALA A 102 24.22 -10.39 16.88
CA ALA A 102 23.59 -11.35 15.97
C ALA A 102 22.11 -11.65 16.29
N THR A 103 21.64 -11.31 17.49
CA THR A 103 20.24 -11.50 17.92
C THR A 103 19.35 -10.27 17.72
N ASP A 104 19.93 -9.11 17.38
CA ASP A 104 19.14 -7.89 17.12
C ASP A 104 18.60 -7.89 15.69
N THR A 105 17.58 -8.70 15.49
CA THR A 105 16.80 -8.82 14.25
C THR A 105 15.79 -7.67 14.09
N GLN A 106 15.80 -6.64 14.94
CA GLN A 106 14.89 -5.50 14.82
C GLN A 106 15.53 -4.32 14.08
N GLY A 107 16.86 -4.22 14.05
CA GLY A 107 17.58 -3.11 13.41
C GLY A 107 17.45 -3.04 11.88
N PHE A 108 17.10 -4.15 11.20
CA PHE A 108 17.07 -4.17 9.73
C PHE A 108 16.01 -3.24 9.14
N GLU A 109 14.87 -3.04 9.83
CA GLU A 109 13.83 -2.14 9.34
C GLU A 109 14.36 -0.70 9.27
N LEU A 110 15.29 -0.33 10.15
CA LEU A 110 15.87 1.02 10.22
C LEU A 110 17.12 1.20 9.36
N SER A 111 17.72 0.14 8.83
CA SER A 111 18.94 0.23 8.00
C SER A 111 18.65 0.84 6.62
N PRO A 112 19.18 2.04 6.31
CA PRO A 112 19.00 2.65 5.00
C PRO A 112 19.66 1.84 3.87
N GLU A 113 20.75 1.13 4.17
CA GLU A 113 21.49 0.37 3.17
C GLU A 113 20.78 -0.93 2.79
N ALA A 114 20.21 -1.65 3.77
CA ALA A 114 19.37 -2.81 3.49
C ALA A 114 18.16 -2.41 2.65
N ARG A 115 17.54 -1.26 2.95
CA ARG A 115 16.46 -0.68 2.12
C ARG A 115 16.95 -0.40 0.69
N ALA A 116 18.07 0.30 0.54
CA ALA A 116 18.62 0.67 -0.77
C ALA A 116 18.97 -0.55 -1.64
N GLN A 117 19.55 -1.60 -1.05
CA GLN A 117 19.88 -2.84 -1.78
C GLN A 117 18.64 -3.54 -2.31
N VAL A 118 17.58 -3.63 -1.51
CA VAL A 118 16.33 -4.26 -1.94
C VAL A 118 15.61 -3.42 -2.97
N ASP A 119 15.57 -2.09 -2.79
CA ASP A 119 14.91 -1.17 -3.70
C ASP A 119 15.63 -1.05 -5.06
N LEU A 120 16.95 -1.32 -5.09
CA LEU A 120 17.72 -1.47 -6.34
C LEU A 120 17.35 -2.75 -7.07
N LYS A 121 17.13 -3.85 -6.34
CA LYS A 121 16.91 -5.18 -6.92
C LYS A 121 15.46 -5.39 -7.36
N PHE A 122 14.50 -4.87 -6.61
CA PHE A 122 13.08 -5.08 -6.86
C PHE A 122 12.30 -3.79 -6.78
N THR A 123 11.47 -3.58 -7.80
CA THR A 123 10.53 -2.47 -7.88
C THR A 123 9.11 -3.03 -7.82
N TYR A 124 8.34 -2.61 -6.81
CA TYR A 124 6.97 -3.08 -6.60
C TYR A 124 5.98 -2.09 -7.21
N VAL A 125 5.33 -2.50 -8.30
CA VAL A 125 4.33 -1.66 -9.00
C VAL A 125 2.97 -2.33 -8.99
N VAL A 126 1.95 -1.57 -8.63
CA VAL A 126 0.54 -1.96 -8.77
C VAL A 126 -0.11 -1.05 -9.81
N THR A 127 -0.88 -1.63 -10.71
CA THR A 127 -1.65 -0.88 -11.71
C THR A 127 -3.08 -0.67 -11.22
N CYS A 128 -3.41 0.55 -10.83
CA CYS A 128 -4.77 0.96 -10.46
C CYS A 128 -5.30 1.87 -11.58
N GLN A 129 -5.78 1.28 -12.66
CA GLN A 129 -6.07 1.98 -13.92
C GLN A 129 -7.00 3.18 -13.75
N ILE A 130 -8.07 3.02 -12.97
CA ILE A 130 -9.10 4.04 -12.72
C ILE A 130 -8.75 5.03 -11.60
N TYR A 131 -7.56 4.91 -10.99
CA TYR A 131 -7.17 5.73 -9.84
C TYR A 131 -7.17 7.23 -10.14
N GLY A 132 -6.73 7.64 -11.34
CA GLY A 132 -6.77 9.06 -11.75
C GLY A 132 -8.17 9.64 -11.71
N LYS A 133 -9.12 8.93 -12.35
CA LYS A 133 -10.55 9.29 -12.32
C LYS A 133 -11.15 9.23 -10.91
N GLN A 134 -10.79 8.24 -10.10
CA GLN A 134 -11.25 8.16 -8.71
C GLN A 134 -10.74 9.34 -7.88
N LYS A 135 -9.51 9.77 -8.11
CA LYS A 135 -8.87 10.90 -7.44
C LYS A 135 -9.52 12.23 -7.82
N GLU A 136 -9.81 12.44 -9.10
CA GLU A 136 -10.55 13.61 -9.60
C GLU A 136 -11.96 13.69 -8.99
N ASN A 137 -12.66 12.56 -8.94
CA ASN A 137 -14.00 12.47 -8.37
C ASN A 137 -14.03 12.39 -6.83
N GLN A 138 -12.88 12.54 -6.16
CA GLN A 138 -12.74 12.48 -4.69
C GLN A 138 -13.37 11.23 -4.06
N LYS A 139 -13.26 10.10 -4.74
CA LYS A 139 -13.82 8.83 -4.30
C LYS A 139 -13.04 8.25 -3.11
N PRO A 140 -13.71 7.58 -2.14
CA PRO A 140 -13.05 6.99 -0.98
C PRO A 140 -11.98 5.96 -1.36
N GLU A 141 -12.16 5.23 -2.47
CA GLU A 141 -11.20 4.24 -2.98
C GLU A 141 -9.85 4.88 -3.33
N ALA A 142 -9.84 6.13 -3.81
CA ALA A 142 -8.60 6.86 -4.08
C ALA A 142 -7.85 7.20 -2.78
N ALA A 143 -8.58 7.58 -1.73
CA ALA A 143 -7.99 7.81 -0.42
C ALA A 143 -7.40 6.52 0.17
N ASP A 144 -8.07 5.38 -0.03
CA ASP A 144 -7.60 4.09 0.46
C ASP A 144 -6.34 3.60 -0.29
N ILE A 145 -6.26 3.82 -1.61
CA ILE A 145 -5.04 3.55 -2.39
C ILE A 145 -3.89 4.48 -1.94
N ALA A 146 -4.17 5.77 -1.70
CA ALA A 146 -3.17 6.69 -1.18
C ALA A 146 -2.65 6.24 0.19
N LEU A 147 -3.53 5.84 1.10
CA LEU A 147 -3.16 5.29 2.40
C LEU A 147 -2.32 4.01 2.27
N LEU A 148 -2.65 3.13 1.32
CA LEU A 148 -1.88 1.91 1.06
C LEU A 148 -0.45 2.22 0.55
N MET A 149 -0.28 3.24 -0.30
CA MET A 149 1.04 3.73 -0.72
C MET A 149 1.82 4.32 0.45
N GLN A 150 1.16 5.11 1.28
CA GLN A 150 1.76 5.72 2.48
C GLN A 150 2.26 4.66 3.47
N ARG A 151 1.50 3.58 3.67
CA ARG A 151 1.89 2.48 4.55
C ARG A 151 3.07 1.66 4.02
N ASN A 152 3.28 1.65 2.70
CA ASN A 152 4.28 0.82 2.03
C ASN A 152 5.19 1.71 1.17
N GLU A 153 6.29 2.22 1.74
CA GLU A 153 7.21 3.17 1.09
C GLU A 153 7.72 2.75 -0.31
N ALA A 154 7.88 1.44 -0.53
CA ALA A 154 8.40 0.90 -1.80
C ALA A 154 7.32 0.65 -2.85
N LEU A 155 6.04 0.76 -2.47
CA LEU A 155 4.92 0.58 -3.39
C LEU A 155 4.82 1.77 -4.33
N ARG A 156 4.76 1.48 -5.63
CA ARG A 156 4.46 2.47 -6.67
C ARG A 156 3.12 2.12 -7.31
N VAL A 157 2.32 3.14 -7.61
CA VAL A 157 1.02 2.96 -8.26
C VAL A 157 1.07 3.57 -9.65
N ALA A 158 0.76 2.75 -10.65
CA ALA A 158 0.59 3.18 -12.02
C ALA A 158 -0.90 3.34 -12.34
N PHE A 159 -1.27 4.42 -12.99
CA PHE A 159 -2.66 4.69 -13.38
C PHE A 159 -2.74 5.49 -14.67
N ILE A 160 -3.94 5.58 -15.23
CA ILE A 160 -4.22 6.41 -16.40
C ILE A 160 -4.87 7.70 -15.92
N ASP A 161 -4.30 8.80 -16.35
CA ASP A 161 -4.79 10.15 -16.13
C ASP A 161 -5.40 10.67 -17.43
N GLU A 162 -6.61 11.20 -17.35
CA GLU A 162 -7.34 11.78 -18.48
C GLU A 162 -7.34 13.29 -18.30
N VAL A 163 -6.74 14.01 -19.25
CA VAL A 163 -6.64 15.47 -19.22
C VAL A 163 -7.45 16.02 -20.37
N GLU A 164 -8.48 16.81 -20.06
CA GLU A 164 -9.25 17.54 -21.06
C GLU A 164 -8.52 18.83 -21.43
N THR A 165 -8.17 18.97 -22.70
CA THR A 165 -7.51 20.16 -23.26
C THR A 165 -8.40 20.80 -24.32
N LEU A 166 -8.42 22.12 -24.37
CA LEU A 166 -9.16 22.89 -25.37
C LEU A 166 -8.18 23.31 -26.47
N ILE A 167 -8.28 22.66 -27.63
CA ILE A 167 -7.52 23.04 -28.82
C ILE A 167 -8.53 23.50 -29.86
N GLU A 168 -8.40 24.75 -30.34
CA GLU A 168 -9.28 25.32 -31.38
C GLU A 168 -10.78 25.28 -31.05
N GLY A 169 -11.14 25.41 -29.77
CA GLY A 169 -12.54 25.38 -29.31
C GLY A 169 -13.18 23.99 -29.29
N LYS A 170 -12.42 22.93 -29.59
CA LYS A 170 -12.84 21.53 -29.44
C LYS A 170 -12.20 20.92 -28.20
N VAL A 171 -12.98 20.12 -27.46
CA VAL A 171 -12.51 19.36 -26.30
C VAL A 171 -11.73 18.14 -26.81
N HIS A 172 -10.43 18.12 -26.55
CA HIS A 172 -9.53 17.01 -26.82
C HIS A 172 -9.16 16.31 -25.51
N LYS A 173 -9.36 14.99 -25.46
CA LYS A 173 -8.97 14.15 -24.32
C LYS A 173 -7.57 13.59 -24.59
N GLU A 174 -6.62 13.99 -23.76
CA GLU A 174 -5.27 13.43 -23.74
C GLU A 174 -5.16 12.41 -22.61
N TYR A 175 -4.50 11.28 -22.90
CA TYR A 175 -4.32 10.20 -21.93
C TYR A 175 -2.86 10.11 -21.53
N PHE A 176 -2.59 10.09 -20.23
CA PHE A 176 -1.25 9.95 -19.67
C PHE A 176 -1.18 8.70 -18.80
N SER A 177 -0.09 7.95 -18.94
CA SER A 177 0.31 6.92 -18.00
C SER A 177 1.18 7.53 -16.93
N LYS A 178 0.68 7.60 -15.69
CA LYS A 178 1.41 8.16 -14.56
C LYS A 178 1.86 7.06 -13.60
N LEU A 179 3.09 7.17 -13.12
CA LEU A 179 3.61 6.35 -12.02
C LEU A 179 3.86 7.25 -10.82
N VAL A 180 3.21 6.96 -9.69
CA VAL A 180 3.34 7.72 -8.45
C VAL A 180 3.87 6.86 -7.31
N ARG A 181 4.45 7.52 -6.31
CA ARG A 181 4.79 6.95 -5.00
C ARG A 181 4.37 7.91 -3.89
N ALA A 182 4.23 7.41 -2.67
CA ALA A 182 4.09 8.28 -1.51
C ALA A 182 5.40 9.04 -1.25
N ASP A 183 5.29 10.35 -1.00
CA ASP A 183 6.39 11.19 -0.55
C ASP A 183 6.50 11.20 0.99
N ILE A 184 7.61 11.73 1.50
CA ILE A 184 7.89 11.89 2.94
C ILE A 184 6.80 12.76 3.61
N ASN A 185 6.17 13.66 2.85
CA ASN A 185 5.08 14.53 3.28
C ASN A 185 3.68 13.91 3.09
N TRP A 186 3.60 12.59 2.89
CA TRP A 186 2.34 11.85 2.71
C TRP A 186 1.53 12.26 1.48
N LYS A 187 2.16 12.92 0.50
CA LYS A 187 1.55 13.31 -0.77
C LYS A 187 2.00 12.39 -1.90
N ASP A 188 1.16 12.25 -2.91
CA ASP A 188 1.51 11.50 -4.12
C ASP A 188 2.58 12.28 -4.90
N LYS A 189 3.76 11.70 -5.04
CA LYS A 189 4.84 12.21 -5.88
C LYS A 189 4.85 11.48 -7.21
N GLU A 190 4.70 12.23 -8.28
CA GLU A 190 4.84 11.74 -9.65
C GLU A 190 6.31 11.41 -9.94
N ILE A 191 6.54 10.19 -10.43
CA ILE A 191 7.86 9.69 -10.84
C ILE A 191 7.99 9.82 -12.36
N TYR A 192 6.98 9.33 -13.09
CA TYR A 192 6.95 9.34 -14.55
C TYR A 192 5.57 9.73 -15.06
N SER A 193 5.58 10.46 -16.18
CA SER A 193 4.41 10.82 -16.97
C SER A 193 4.69 10.49 -18.43
N VAL A 194 3.92 9.57 -19.02
CA VAL A 194 4.10 9.20 -20.43
C VAL A 194 2.78 9.43 -21.16
N LYS A 195 2.80 10.28 -22.19
CA LYS A 195 1.63 10.50 -23.06
C LYS A 195 1.33 9.25 -23.87
N LEU A 196 0.09 8.81 -23.85
CA LEU A 196 -0.39 7.67 -24.63
C LEU A 196 -0.86 8.13 -26.02
N PRO A 197 -0.76 7.27 -27.05
CA PRO A 197 -1.17 7.61 -28.42
C PRO A 197 -2.69 7.72 -28.60
N GLY A 198 -3.49 7.40 -27.57
CA GLY A 198 -4.95 7.45 -27.60
C GLY A 198 -5.55 6.80 -26.35
N ASN A 199 -6.88 6.70 -26.31
CA ASN A 199 -7.60 6.08 -25.21
C ASN A 199 -7.21 4.59 -25.08
N PRO A 200 -6.56 4.17 -23.98
CA PRO A 200 -6.23 2.77 -23.79
C PRO A 200 -7.51 1.93 -23.62
N LYS A 201 -7.62 0.84 -24.38
CA LYS A 201 -8.72 -0.13 -24.18
C LYS A 201 -8.46 -0.89 -22.88
N LEU A 202 -9.20 -0.55 -21.83
CA LEU A 202 -9.14 -1.23 -20.54
C LEU A 202 -10.16 -2.37 -20.54
N GLY A 203 -9.70 -3.59 -20.30
CA GLY A 203 -10.58 -4.73 -20.13
C GLY A 203 -10.95 -4.92 -18.67
N GLU A 204 -12.26 -4.98 -18.38
CA GLU A 204 -12.77 -5.41 -17.07
C GLU A 204 -12.97 -6.93 -17.09
N GLY A 205 -11.95 -7.68 -16.66
CA GLY A 205 -12.03 -9.14 -16.50
C GLY A 205 -11.25 -9.98 -17.53
N LYS A 206 -11.08 -11.28 -17.21
CA LYS A 206 -10.34 -12.26 -18.03
C LYS A 206 -11.29 -12.77 -19.13
N PRO A 207 -11.17 -12.32 -20.39
CA PRO A 207 -9.98 -12.57 -21.23
C PRO A 207 -9.38 -11.32 -21.91
N GLU A 208 -9.98 -10.13 -21.74
CA GLU A 208 -9.50 -8.87 -22.33
C GLU A 208 -8.65 -8.02 -21.36
N ASN A 209 -8.18 -8.63 -20.27
CA ASN A 209 -7.43 -7.95 -19.21
C ASN A 209 -6.03 -7.49 -19.67
N GLN A 210 -5.97 -6.47 -20.52
CA GLN A 210 -4.77 -5.69 -20.78
C GLN A 210 -4.50 -4.85 -19.55
N ASN A 211 -3.69 -5.38 -18.64
CA ASN A 211 -3.17 -4.58 -17.53
C ASN A 211 -2.31 -3.47 -18.14
N HIS A 212 -2.74 -2.21 -17.98
CA HIS A 212 -1.94 -1.03 -18.26
C HIS A 212 -0.69 -1.01 -17.37
N ALA A 213 0.38 -1.65 -17.85
CA ALA A 213 1.72 -1.56 -17.27
C ALA A 213 2.72 -1.30 -18.41
N ARG A 214 2.59 -0.15 -19.09
CA ARG A 214 3.70 0.37 -19.91
C ARG A 214 4.73 1.01 -19.00
N LEU A 215 5.48 0.18 -18.28
CA LEU A 215 6.67 0.58 -17.55
C LEU A 215 7.84 0.55 -18.52
N ILE A 216 8.19 1.71 -19.08
CA ILE A 216 9.44 1.85 -19.83
C ILE A 216 10.55 2.01 -18.79
N PHE A 217 11.27 0.93 -18.52
CA PHE A 217 12.52 0.99 -17.78
C PHE A 217 13.62 1.42 -18.76
N PHE A 218 14.10 2.64 -18.65
CA PHE A 218 15.45 2.97 -19.11
C PHE A 218 16.39 2.60 -17.95
N LEU A 219 17.05 1.45 -18.07
CA LEU A 219 18.24 1.11 -17.27
C LEU A 219 19.47 1.75 -17.92
#